data_AF-A0A2W4VY34-F1
#
_entry.id   AF-A0A2W4VY34-F1
#
_cell.length_a   1.000
_cell.length_b   1.000
_cell.length_c   1.000
_cell.angle_alpha   90.00
_cell.angle_beta   90.00
_cell.angle_gamma   90.00
#
_symmetry.space_group_name_H-M   'P 1'
#
loop_
_entity.id
_entity.type
_entity.pdbx_description
1 polymer ?
#
loop_
_entity_poly.entity_id
_entity_poly.type
_entity_poly.pdbx_seq_one_letter_code
_entity_poly.pdbx_strand_id
1 'polypeptide(L)'
;MMNFSTFSREQSATAVVEKLRPLSENRVLLHGVSWETFECLLADVGDRRSTLFHYINGTLEILSSLSLHEGSNRFTEALIGVFVEELEIDMRRLGSLLMKIPELKVGGEPDSCYYIKNEFAIRAQENVVVGQDPPPDLVLEVDITNPSDLYLPIYALLGVPEVWRYDGYGLEFLAL
;
A
#
# COMPACT_ATOMS: atom_id res chain seq x y z
N MET A 1 -48.44 0.61 -42.96
CA MET A 1 -47.99 -0.04 -41.72
C MET A 1 -46.51 -0.34 -41.87
N MET A 2 -45.66 0.44 -41.20
CA MET A 2 -44.21 0.26 -41.26
C MET A 2 -43.77 -0.82 -40.26
N ASN A 3 -43.03 -1.81 -40.75
CA ASN A 3 -42.34 -2.81 -39.95
C ASN A 3 -41.14 -2.16 -39.26
N PHE A 4 -41.11 -2.18 -37.94
CA PHE A 4 -39.89 -1.93 -37.17
C PHE A 4 -39.23 -3.28 -36.90
N SER A 5 -38.21 -3.58 -37.71
CA SER A 5 -37.25 -4.65 -37.44
C SER A 5 -36.40 -4.26 -36.23
N THR A 6 -36.42 -5.14 -35.24
CA THR A 6 -35.61 -5.15 -34.03
C THR A 6 -34.13 -5.00 -34.37
N PHE A 7 -33.50 -3.89 -33.93
CA PHE A 7 -32.04 -3.78 -33.93
C PHE A 7 -31.51 -4.61 -32.75
N SER A 8 -30.89 -5.74 -33.05
CA SER A 8 -30.14 -6.54 -32.08
C SER A 8 -29.01 -5.70 -31.49
N ARG A 9 -29.12 -5.42 -30.19
CA ARG A 9 -28.14 -4.68 -29.39
C ARG A 9 -27.07 -5.62 -28.85
N GLU A 10 -26.39 -6.33 -29.74
CA GLU A 10 -25.32 -7.26 -29.36
C GLU A 10 -24.27 -7.30 -30.47
N GLN A 11 -23.32 -6.37 -30.46
CA GLN A 11 -22.00 -6.55 -31.13
C GLN A 11 -20.98 -5.40 -30.95
N SER A 12 -21.14 -4.48 -30.00
CA SER A 12 -20.20 -3.34 -29.85
C SER A 12 -19.72 -3.05 -28.43
N ALA A 13 -19.88 -3.98 -27.48
CA ALA A 13 -19.44 -3.78 -26.09
C ALA A 13 -18.05 -4.40 -25.79
N THR A 14 -17.52 -5.26 -26.66
CA THR A 14 -16.41 -6.16 -26.31
C THR A 14 -15.02 -5.63 -26.71
N ALA A 15 -14.90 -4.44 -27.31
CA ALA A 15 -13.64 -3.99 -27.92
C ALA A 15 -13.05 -2.68 -27.33
N VAL A 16 -13.53 -2.18 -26.20
CA VAL A 16 -13.09 -0.86 -25.66
C VAL A 16 -12.41 -0.94 -24.29
N VAL A 17 -12.23 -2.11 -23.69
CA VAL A 17 -11.56 -2.22 -22.37
C VAL A 17 -10.43 -3.25 -22.36
N GLU A 18 -9.63 -3.30 -23.42
CA GLU A 18 -8.21 -3.64 -23.28
C GLU A 18 -7.46 -2.33 -23.07
N LYS A 19 -7.67 -1.73 -21.90
CA LYS A 19 -6.91 -0.56 -21.48
C LYS A 19 -5.49 -1.05 -21.25
N LEU A 20 -4.59 -0.78 -22.20
CA LEU A 20 -3.15 -0.98 -22.07
C LEU A 20 -2.73 -0.42 -20.71
N ARG A 21 -2.38 -1.32 -19.78
CA ARG A 21 -1.85 -0.93 -18.47
C ARG A 21 -0.60 -0.10 -18.72
N PRO A 22 -0.48 1.10 -18.13
CA PRO A 22 0.72 1.91 -18.30
C PRO A 22 1.95 1.13 -17.82
N LEU A 23 3.09 1.44 -18.44
CA LEU A 23 4.38 0.74 -18.33
C LEU A 23 4.72 0.39 -16.88
N SER A 24 5.07 -0.89 -16.70
CA SER A 24 5.47 -1.56 -15.46
C SER A 24 6.30 -0.69 -14.52
N GLU A 25 5.92 -0.64 -13.25
CA GLU A 25 6.83 -0.26 -12.16
C GLU A 25 8.18 -0.98 -12.31
N ASN A 26 9.27 -0.28 -11.99
CA ASN A 26 10.56 -0.94 -11.85
C ASN A 26 10.55 -1.71 -10.53
N ARG A 27 10.21 -2.99 -10.64
CA ARG A 27 10.25 -3.96 -9.55
C ARG A 27 11.55 -4.76 -9.63
N VAL A 28 12.25 -4.86 -8.51
CA VAL A 28 13.39 -5.76 -8.37
C VAL A 28 13.12 -6.72 -7.24
N LEU A 29 13.09 -8.02 -7.56
CA LEU A 29 12.95 -9.10 -6.58
C LEU A 29 14.29 -9.82 -6.43
N LEU A 30 14.79 -9.87 -5.21
CA LEU A 30 16.06 -10.52 -4.85
C LEU A 30 15.77 -11.64 -3.85
N HIS A 31 16.33 -12.83 -4.10
CA HIS A 31 16.20 -13.98 -3.22
C HIS A 31 17.52 -14.33 -2.55
N GLY A 32 17.43 -14.95 -1.36
CA GLY A 32 18.61 -15.32 -0.58
C GLY A 32 19.30 -14.12 0.08
N VAL A 33 18.60 -12.99 0.21
CA VAL A 33 19.14 -11.79 0.84
C VAL A 33 19.10 -11.98 2.36
N SER A 34 20.26 -11.90 3.02
CA SER A 34 20.30 -12.00 4.49
C SER A 34 19.67 -10.76 5.14
N TRP A 35 19.21 -10.90 6.38
CA TRP A 35 18.67 -9.76 7.13
C TRP A 35 19.69 -8.63 7.27
N GLU A 36 20.95 -9.00 7.53
CA GLU A 36 22.05 -8.04 7.66
C GLU A 36 22.31 -7.29 6.35
N THR A 37 22.15 -7.97 5.20
CA THR A 37 22.29 -7.34 3.89
C THR A 37 21.15 -6.34 3.65
N PHE A 38 19.92 -6.70 4.02
CA PHE A 38 18.77 -5.80 3.96
C PHE A 38 18.98 -4.55 4.82
N GLU A 39 19.42 -4.70 6.07
CA GLU A 39 19.73 -3.57 6.95
C GLU A 39 20.84 -2.67 6.40
N CYS A 40 21.92 -3.25 5.85
CA CYS A 40 22.97 -2.47 5.19
C CYS A 40 22.44 -1.70 3.98
N LEU A 41 21.61 -2.33 3.15
CA LEU A 41 21.00 -1.67 2.00
C LEU A 41 20.13 -0.49 2.44
N LEU A 42 19.30 -0.64 3.47
CA LEU A 42 18.50 0.45 4.02
C LEU A 42 19.38 1.61 4.50
N ALA A 43 20.46 1.32 5.22
CA ALA A 43 21.39 2.32 5.71
C ALA A 43 22.11 3.08 4.57
N ASP A 44 22.54 2.36 3.53
CA ASP A 44 23.21 2.94 2.36
C ASP A 44 22.24 3.77 1.49
N VAL A 45 20.98 3.35 1.45
CA VAL A 45 19.93 4.01 0.67
C VAL A 45 19.54 5.34 1.31
N GLY A 46 19.43 5.39 2.64
CA GLY A 46 19.07 6.59 3.40
C GLY A 46 17.61 7.00 3.19
N ASP A 47 17.28 8.25 3.52
CA ASP A 47 15.91 8.79 3.42
C ASP A 47 15.54 9.05 1.95
N ARG A 48 14.65 8.23 1.39
CA ARG A 48 14.22 8.32 -0.02
C ARG A 48 12.70 8.29 -0.12
N ARG A 49 12.16 9.25 -0.87
CA ARG A 49 10.71 9.44 -1.03
C ARG A 49 10.08 8.63 -2.18
N SER A 50 10.87 7.84 -2.92
CA SER A 50 10.41 7.23 -4.18
C SER A 50 10.78 5.75 -4.34
N THR A 51 11.27 5.10 -3.28
CA THR A 51 11.64 3.68 -3.33
C THR A 51 11.17 2.98 -2.07
N LEU A 52 10.28 2.01 -2.22
CA LEU A 52 9.71 1.22 -1.13
C LEU A 52 10.45 -0.12 -1.02
N PHE A 53 10.55 -0.63 0.20
CA PHE A 53 11.19 -1.90 0.49
C PHE A 53 10.27 -2.86 1.25
N HIS A 54 10.18 -4.10 0.79
CA HIS A 54 9.49 -5.19 1.47
C HIS A 54 10.43 -6.38 1.63
N TYR A 55 10.53 -6.91 2.83
CA TYR A 55 11.39 -8.05 3.16
C TYR A 55 10.62 -9.12 3.92
N ILE A 56 10.66 -10.35 3.41
CA ILE A 56 10.15 -11.50 4.13
C ILE A 56 11.00 -12.74 3.84
N ASN A 57 11.52 -13.34 4.92
CA ASN A 57 12.17 -14.65 4.89
C ASN A 57 13.20 -14.84 3.76
N GLY A 58 14.12 -13.88 3.60
CA GLY A 58 15.19 -13.96 2.59
C GLY A 58 14.82 -13.45 1.21
N THR A 59 13.59 -12.97 1.01
CA THR A 59 13.16 -12.30 -0.22
C THR A 59 13.05 -10.80 0.04
N LEU A 60 13.80 -10.01 -0.73
CA LEU A 60 13.77 -8.55 -0.74
C LEU A 60 13.12 -8.07 -2.03
N GLU A 61 12.13 -7.23 -1.89
CA GLU A 61 11.47 -6.53 -2.98
C GLU A 61 11.75 -5.03 -2.88
N ILE A 62 12.08 -4.43 -4.02
CA ILE A 62 12.35 -3.01 -4.18
C ILE A 62 11.43 -2.48 -5.27
N LEU A 63 10.65 -1.45 -4.94
CA LEU A 63 9.66 -0.84 -5.82
C LEU A 63 9.94 0.64 -5.97
N SER A 64 9.83 1.17 -7.20
CA SER A 64 9.82 2.61 -7.43
C SER A 64 8.39 3.09 -7.58
N SER A 65 7.94 3.99 -6.70
CA SER A 65 6.59 4.58 -6.79
C SER A 65 6.48 5.45 -8.05
N LEU A 66 5.45 5.20 -8.86
CA LEU A 66 5.12 5.98 -10.06
C LEU A 66 4.18 7.13 -9.68
N SER A 67 4.23 8.23 -10.45
CA SER A 67 3.38 9.42 -10.21
C SER A 67 1.87 9.13 -10.22
N LEU A 68 1.43 8.09 -10.94
CA LEU A 68 0.04 7.63 -10.93
C LEU A 68 -0.38 7.08 -9.56
N HIS A 69 0.51 6.34 -8.90
CA HIS A 69 0.28 5.79 -7.56
C HIS A 69 0.22 6.90 -6.53
N GLU A 70 1.11 7.88 -6.64
CA GLU A 70 1.12 9.05 -5.77
C GLU A 70 -0.22 9.80 -5.86
N GLY A 71 -0.74 10.04 -7.07
CA GLY A 71 -2.03 10.72 -7.26
C GLY A 71 -3.19 9.99 -6.59
N SER A 72 -3.29 8.67 -6.78
CA SER A 72 -4.33 7.86 -6.14
C SER A 72 -4.16 7.75 -4.63
N ASN A 73 -2.94 7.61 -4.13
CA ASN A 73 -2.63 7.58 -2.70
C ASN A 73 -3.06 8.90 -2.04
N ARG A 74 -2.67 10.05 -2.62
CA ARG A 74 -3.04 11.39 -2.13
C ARG A 74 -4.55 11.62 -2.16
N PHE A 75 -5.24 11.16 -3.21
CA PHE A 75 -6.69 11.28 -3.29
C PHE A 75 -7.39 10.49 -2.19
N THR A 76 -7.01 9.22 -2.00
CA THR A 76 -7.59 8.37 -0.94
C THR A 76 -7.25 8.89 0.46
N GLU A 77 -6.02 9.34 0.70
CA GLU A 77 -5.63 9.94 1.97
C GLU A 77 -6.45 11.22 2.27
N ALA A 78 -6.72 12.04 1.26
CA ALA A 78 -7.57 13.22 1.42
C ALA A 78 -9.00 12.84 1.82
N LEU A 79 -9.57 11.78 1.22
CA LEU A 79 -10.89 11.26 1.60
C LEU A 79 -10.89 10.74 3.05
N ILE A 80 -9.90 9.94 3.43
CA ILE A 80 -9.74 9.45 4.81
C ILE A 80 -9.66 10.64 5.78
N GLY A 81 -8.88 11.67 5.44
CA GLY A 81 -8.75 12.91 6.22
C GLY A 81 -10.09 13.60 6.45
N VAL A 82 -10.87 13.80 5.39
CA VAL A 82 -12.22 14.40 5.51
C VAL A 82 -13.12 13.54 6.40
N PHE A 83 -13.10 12.22 6.25
CA PHE A 83 -13.94 11.35 7.08
C PHE A 83 -13.58 11.43 8.57
N VAL A 84 -12.29 11.40 8.92
CA VAL A 84 -11.90 11.47 10.34
C VAL A 84 -12.17 12.85 10.94
N GLU A 85 -12.02 13.92 10.16
CA GLU A 85 -12.37 15.27 10.59
C GLU A 85 -13.87 15.41 10.87
N GLU A 86 -14.72 14.98 9.94
CA GLU A 86 -16.19 15.03 10.09
C GLU A 86 -16.71 14.13 11.22
N LEU A 87 -15.98 13.04 11.54
CA LEU A 87 -16.31 12.12 12.62
C LEU A 87 -15.65 12.48 13.96
N GLU A 88 -14.87 13.57 14.02
CA GLU A 88 -14.10 13.99 15.20
C GLU A 88 -13.19 12.87 15.75
N ILE A 89 -12.57 12.11 14.85
CA ILE A 89 -11.64 11.03 15.19
C ILE A 89 -10.21 11.56 15.12
N ASP A 90 -9.50 11.51 16.25
CA ASP A 90 -8.07 11.77 16.28
C ASP A 90 -7.32 10.73 15.43
N MET A 91 -6.47 11.21 14.51
CA MET A 91 -5.69 10.35 13.63
C MET A 91 -4.30 10.93 13.38
N ARG A 92 -3.30 10.06 13.45
CA ARG A 92 -1.95 10.36 12.98
C ARG A 92 -1.64 9.58 11.71
N ARG A 93 -1.24 10.33 10.68
CA ARG A 93 -0.87 9.83 9.34
C ARG A 93 0.65 9.73 9.24
N LEU A 94 1.15 8.63 8.70
CA LEU A 94 2.56 8.47 8.34
C LEU A 94 2.62 7.84 6.94
N GLY A 95 3.22 8.55 5.99
CA GLY A 95 3.53 8.02 4.66
C GLY A 95 4.85 7.26 4.69
N SER A 96 4.95 6.14 3.96
CA SER A 96 6.22 5.41 3.77
C SER A 96 6.95 5.09 5.09
N LEU A 97 6.19 4.71 6.12
CA LEU A 97 6.77 4.28 7.39
C LEU A 97 7.43 2.91 7.19
N LEU A 98 8.75 2.84 7.27
CA LEU A 98 9.44 1.55 7.30
C LEU A 98 9.13 0.82 8.62
N MET A 99 8.32 -0.22 8.54
CA MET A 99 7.94 -1.07 9.66
C MET A 99 8.79 -2.35 9.61
N LYS A 100 9.47 -2.70 10.71
CA LYS A 100 10.32 -3.89 10.74
C LYS A 100 10.42 -4.53 12.10
N ILE A 101 10.40 -5.87 12.13
CA ILE A 101 10.61 -6.68 13.33
C ILE A 101 11.80 -7.61 13.06
N PRO A 102 13.01 -7.25 13.51
CA PRO A 102 14.23 -8.02 13.23
C PRO A 102 14.16 -9.47 13.67
N GLU A 103 13.51 -9.74 14.80
CA GLU A 103 13.35 -11.09 15.37
C GLU A 103 12.55 -12.00 14.44
N LEU A 104 11.60 -11.43 13.70
CA LEU A 104 10.79 -12.15 12.71
C LEU A 104 11.41 -12.14 11.31
N LYS A 105 12.43 -11.30 11.08
CA LYS A 105 13.01 -11.05 9.76
C LYS A 105 11.95 -10.64 8.75
N VAL A 106 11.12 -9.69 9.18
CA VAL A 106 10.03 -9.11 8.40
C VAL A 106 10.20 -7.60 8.38
N GLY A 107 10.04 -7.00 7.21
CA GLY A 107 9.96 -5.56 7.02
C GLY A 107 9.02 -5.20 5.88
N GLY A 108 8.29 -4.10 6.01
CA GLY A 108 7.38 -3.61 5.00
C GLY A 108 7.21 -2.11 5.09
N GLU A 109 7.04 -1.48 3.94
CA GLU A 109 6.86 -0.05 3.81
C GLU A 109 5.59 0.23 3.00
N PRO A 110 4.52 0.73 3.63
CA PRO A 110 3.25 0.97 2.96
C PRO A 110 3.27 2.31 2.22
N ASP A 111 2.39 2.46 1.22
CA ASP A 111 2.18 3.77 0.59
C ASP A 111 1.72 4.82 1.61
N SER A 112 0.79 4.45 2.50
CA SER A 112 0.39 5.25 3.66
C SER A 112 -0.07 4.36 4.81
N CYS A 113 0.10 4.83 6.05
CA CYS A 113 -0.49 4.17 7.22
C CYS A 113 -1.08 5.19 8.21
N TYR A 114 -2.01 4.69 9.02
CA TYR A 114 -2.87 5.52 9.87
C TYR A 114 -2.97 4.89 11.26
N TYR A 115 -2.66 5.72 12.26
CA TYR A 115 -2.90 5.42 13.67
C TYR A 115 -4.20 6.12 14.06
N ILE A 116 -5.17 5.34 14.48
CA ILE A 116 -6.53 5.76 14.81
C ILE A 116 -6.82 5.41 16.26
N LYS A 117 -6.91 4.11 16.59
CA LYS A 117 -7.06 3.66 17.97
C LYS A 117 -5.73 3.81 18.74
N ASN A 118 -4.62 3.60 18.04
CA ASN A 118 -3.28 3.72 18.60
C ASN A 118 -2.73 5.16 18.54
N GLU A 119 -3.49 6.13 18.01
CA GLU A 119 -3.05 7.52 17.84
C GLU A 119 -2.51 8.10 19.14
N PHE A 120 -3.26 7.97 20.25
CA PHE A 120 -2.88 8.56 21.52
C PHE A 120 -1.55 8.03 22.06
N ALA A 121 -1.28 6.73 21.84
CA ALA A 121 -0.05 6.09 22.28
C ALA A 121 1.18 6.62 21.53
N ILE A 122 1.01 6.98 20.26
CA ILE A 122 2.12 7.40 19.40
C ILE A 122 2.18 8.91 19.17
N ARG A 123 1.18 9.69 19.61
CA ARG A 123 1.06 11.14 19.37
C ARG A 123 2.33 11.94 19.63
N ALA A 124 3.00 11.67 20.75
CA ALA A 124 4.19 12.40 21.18
C ALA A 124 5.51 11.82 20.63
N GLN A 125 5.47 10.73 19.87
CA GLN A 125 6.68 10.06 19.38
C GLN A 125 7.17 10.73 18.11
N GLU A 126 8.44 11.14 18.08
CA GLU A 126 9.06 11.65 16.86
C GLU A 126 9.34 10.52 15.85
N ASN A 127 9.82 9.38 16.35
CA ASN A 127 10.11 8.18 15.57
C ASN A 127 9.31 7.01 16.13
N VAL A 128 8.52 6.36 15.27
CA VAL A 128 7.73 5.17 15.64
C VAL A 128 8.51 3.93 15.22
N VAL A 129 8.71 2.99 16.14
CA VAL A 129 9.43 1.74 15.90
C VAL A 129 8.47 0.57 16.07
N VAL A 130 7.92 0.08 14.96
CA VAL A 130 7.02 -1.08 14.97
C VAL A 130 7.71 -2.31 15.58
N GLY A 131 7.00 -2.99 16.47
CA GLY A 131 7.54 -4.08 17.30
C GLY A 131 7.93 -3.64 18.72
N GLN A 132 8.21 -2.34 18.92
CA GLN A 132 8.32 -1.71 20.24
C GLN A 132 7.07 -0.88 20.54
N ASP A 133 6.66 -0.10 19.54
CA ASP A 133 5.44 0.70 19.52
C ASP A 133 4.29 -0.10 18.91
N PRO A 134 3.02 0.26 19.21
CA PRO A 134 1.90 -0.38 18.55
C PRO A 134 1.98 -0.17 17.02
N PRO A 135 1.50 -1.13 16.21
CA PRO A 135 1.44 -0.97 14.76
C PRO A 135 0.36 0.07 14.36
N PRO A 136 0.38 0.56 13.11
CA PRO A 136 -0.74 1.33 12.60
C PRO A 136 -2.01 0.48 12.59
N ASP A 137 -3.15 1.14 12.81
CA ASP A 137 -4.46 0.49 12.76
C ASP A 137 -4.89 0.18 11.32
N LEU A 138 -4.41 0.99 10.37
CA LEU A 138 -4.76 0.87 8.96
C LEU A 138 -3.55 1.13 8.07
N VAL A 139 -3.35 0.27 7.09
CA VAL A 139 -2.42 0.48 5.96
C VAL A 139 -3.22 0.71 4.67
N LEU A 140 -2.76 1.63 3.83
CA LEU A 140 -3.27 1.84 2.48
C LEU A 140 -2.19 1.43 1.47
N GLU A 141 -2.60 0.61 0.51
CA GLU A 141 -1.80 0.18 -0.63
C GLU A 141 -2.46 0.61 -1.94
N VAL A 142 -1.70 1.23 -2.83
CA VAL A 142 -2.13 1.61 -4.18
C VAL A 142 -1.50 0.65 -5.18
N ASP A 143 -2.34 -0.20 -5.74
CA ASP A 143 -1.97 -1.44 -6.40
C ASP A 143 -2.41 -1.44 -7.87
N ILE A 144 -2.05 -0.38 -8.59
CA ILE A 144 -2.55 -0.13 -9.96
C ILE A 144 -1.82 -0.99 -10.99
N THR A 145 -0.50 -1.19 -10.82
CA THR A 145 0.31 -1.95 -11.79
C THR A 145 0.84 -3.27 -11.27
N ASN A 146 0.75 -3.51 -9.96
CA ASN A 146 1.18 -4.74 -9.31
C ASN A 146 0.03 -5.35 -8.48
N PRO A 147 0.16 -6.60 -8.02
CA PRO A 147 -0.71 -7.18 -6.99
C PRO A 147 0.01 -7.25 -5.63
N SER A 148 -0.42 -6.39 -4.71
CA SER A 148 -0.07 -6.25 -3.29
C SER A 148 -0.47 -7.44 -2.41
N ASP A 149 -1.10 -8.49 -2.97
CA ASP A 149 -1.36 -9.75 -2.27
C ASP A 149 -0.08 -10.34 -1.64
N LEU A 150 1.08 -10.02 -2.21
CA LEU A 150 2.41 -10.37 -1.68
C LEU A 150 2.72 -9.72 -0.32
N TYR A 151 2.15 -8.56 -0.02
CA TYR A 151 2.48 -7.76 1.17
C TYR A 151 1.50 -7.97 2.33
N LEU A 152 0.29 -8.50 2.07
CA LEU A 152 -0.67 -8.78 3.14
C LEU A 152 -0.08 -9.67 4.26
N PRO A 153 0.68 -10.75 3.96
CA PRO A 153 1.33 -11.54 5.01
C PRO A 153 2.38 -10.75 5.80
N ILE A 154 3.06 -9.77 5.17
CA ILE A 154 4.03 -8.89 5.85
C ILE A 154 3.29 -8.04 6.88
N TYR A 155 2.19 -7.38 6.47
CA TYR A 155 1.41 -6.53 7.38
C TYR A 155 0.73 -7.31 8.50
N ALA A 156 0.25 -8.53 8.23
CA ALA A 156 -0.27 -9.42 9.25
C ALA A 156 0.81 -9.79 10.28
N LEU A 157 2.03 -10.13 9.84
CA LEU A 157 3.16 -10.44 10.72
C LEU A 157 3.67 -9.22 11.50
N LEU A 158 3.52 -8.01 10.94
CA LEU A 158 3.80 -6.75 11.62
C LEU A 158 2.68 -6.33 12.59
N GLY A 159 1.57 -7.06 12.63
CA GLY A 159 0.45 -6.82 13.55
C GLY A 159 -0.55 -5.76 13.09
N VAL A 160 -0.53 -5.36 11.82
CA VAL A 160 -1.52 -4.44 11.25
C VAL A 160 -2.86 -5.17 11.10
N PRO A 161 -3.96 -4.65 11.67
CA PRO A 161 -5.24 -5.36 11.67
C PRO A 161 -6.07 -5.12 10.41
N GLU A 162 -5.82 -4.05 9.65
CA GLU A 162 -6.61 -3.68 8.48
C GLU A 162 -5.74 -3.12 7.35
N VAL A 163 -6.02 -3.55 6.12
CA VAL A 163 -5.39 -3.05 4.89
C VAL A 163 -6.48 -2.61 3.91
N TRP A 164 -6.37 -1.39 3.42
CA TRP A 164 -7.17 -0.91 2.30
C TRP A 164 -6.34 -0.97 1.03
N ARG A 165 -6.88 -1.62 0.00
CA ARG A 165 -6.19 -1.80 -1.28
C ARG A 165 -6.95 -1.11 -2.39
N TYR A 166 -6.27 -0.25 -3.14
CA TYR A 166 -6.84 0.41 -4.31
C TYR A 166 -6.18 -0.07 -5.60
N ASP A 167 -6.91 -0.81 -6.45
CA ASP A 167 -6.37 -1.44 -7.66
C ASP A 167 -6.45 -0.57 -8.94
N GLY A 168 -6.81 0.71 -8.79
CA GLY A 168 -7.08 1.62 -9.90
C GLY A 168 -8.54 1.63 -10.39
N TYR A 169 -9.37 0.69 -9.92
CA TYR A 169 -10.80 0.58 -10.25
C TYR A 169 -11.69 0.61 -9.02
N GLY A 170 -11.26 -0.04 -7.93
CA GLY A 170 -12.01 -0.15 -6.69
C GLY A 170 -11.10 -0.09 -5.46
N LEU A 171 -11.72 0.25 -4.33
CA LEU A 171 -11.11 0.19 -3.00
C LEU A 171 -11.66 -1.03 -2.27
N GLU A 172 -10.78 -1.93 -1.86
CA GLU A 172 -11.10 -3.14 -1.10
C GLU A 172 -10.64 -2.98 0.35
N PHE A 173 -11.44 -3.50 1.28
CA PHE A 173 -11.21 -3.45 2.72
C PHE A 173 -10.90 -4.85 3.23
N LEU A 174 -9.68 -5.07 3.71
CA LEU A 174 -9.16 -6.36 4.13
C LEU A 174 -8.86 -6.34 5.64
N ALA A 175 -9.52 -7.22 6.40
CA ALA A 175 -9.17 -7.51 7.78
C ALA A 175 -8.14 -8.65 7.82
N LEU A 176 -7.06 -8.49 8.58
CA LEU A 176 -5.95 -9.44 8.69
C LEU A 176 -5.99 -10.27 9.97
#